data_AF-B9TEI5-F1
#
_entry.id   AF-B9TEI5-F1
#
_cell.length_a   1.000
_cell.length_b   1.000
_cell.length_c   1.000
_cell.angle_alpha   90.00
_cell.angle_beta   90.00
_cell.angle_gamma   90.00
#
_symmetry.space_group_name_H-M   'P 1'
#
loop_
_entity.id
_entity.type
_entity.pdbx_description
1 polymer ?
#
loop_
_entity_poly.entity_id
_entity_poly.type
_entity_poly.pdbx_seq_one_letter_code
_entity_poly.pdbx_strand_id
1 'polypeptide(L)'
;NPTTAFQDDVDAVRRVLALQDGPTLLVAHSYGGMVISEAGADPKVTGLVYIAARAPDAGEDYTALTRKFPAAPAATGLKWENDGFGALTEAAFVKDFAGDLPRAEALAYYAVQQRIGKPVTQARTTVAAWHDKQSWYAVSTEDRTIDPELQRFMARRMGATTIELRSSHVSLLSHPQEVARLILEAAHAECGQAPDHGVDPLAVPVARRRVLDERPVDLQYARRQCLQAGQVAVARAEAGAAGCP
;
A
#
# COMPACT_ATOMS: atom_id res chain seq x y z
N ASN A 1 -6.26 9.47 -2.61
CA ASN A 1 -5.58 10.70 -2.13
C ASN A 1 -5.22 11.56 -3.35
N PRO A 2 -5.17 12.90 -3.24
CA PRO A 2 -5.08 13.84 -4.38
C PRO A 2 -3.71 13.92 -5.08
N THR A 3 -2.64 13.43 -4.45
CA THR A 3 -1.24 13.46 -4.93
C THR A 3 -0.73 14.85 -5.31
N THR A 4 -1.29 15.89 -4.68
CA THR A 4 -0.93 17.30 -4.88
C THR A 4 0.17 17.73 -3.90
N ALA A 5 -0.01 17.40 -2.62
CA ALA A 5 0.93 17.65 -1.55
C ALA A 5 0.76 16.61 -0.43
N PHE A 6 1.82 16.42 0.36
CA PHE A 6 1.85 15.42 1.43
C PHE A 6 0.72 15.60 2.45
N GLN A 7 0.51 16.82 2.94
CA GLN A 7 -0.53 17.09 3.93
C GLN A 7 -1.94 16.88 3.35
N ASP A 8 -2.16 17.23 2.08
CA ASP A 8 -3.45 17.00 1.41
C ASP A 8 -3.78 15.50 1.33
N ASP A 9 -2.76 14.67 1.09
CA ASP A 9 -2.89 13.21 1.07
C ASP A 9 -3.19 12.63 2.45
N VAL A 10 -2.49 13.11 3.48
CA VAL A 10 -2.72 12.74 4.88
C VAL A 10 -4.13 13.13 5.32
N ASP A 11 -4.58 14.34 5.00
CA ASP A 11 -5.90 14.83 5.36
C ASP A 11 -7.00 14.07 4.60
N ALA A 12 -6.73 13.63 3.37
CA ALA A 12 -7.65 12.75 2.64
C ALA A 12 -7.84 11.41 3.36
N VAL A 13 -6.76 10.80 3.86
CA VAL A 13 -6.85 9.56 4.65
C VAL A 13 -7.57 9.80 5.98
N ARG A 14 -7.25 10.89 6.70
CA ARG A 14 -7.93 11.27 7.95
C ARG A 14 -9.43 11.47 7.77
N ARG A 15 -9.87 12.08 6.68
CA ARG A 15 -11.31 12.21 6.36
C ARG A 15 -11.99 10.85 6.20
N VAL A 16 -11.33 9.86 5.61
CA VAL A 16 -11.87 8.50 5.49
C VAL A 16 -11.86 7.77 6.84
N LEU A 17 -10.80 7.93 7.64
CA LEU A 17 -10.70 7.40 9.00
C LEU A 17 -11.78 7.96 9.94
N ALA A 18 -12.15 9.23 9.78
CA ALA A 18 -13.23 9.85 10.54
C ALA A 18 -14.58 9.16 10.31
N LEU A 19 -14.78 8.52 9.16
CA LEU A 19 -15.99 7.77 8.80
C LEU A 19 -15.99 6.31 9.30
N GLN A 20 -14.90 5.84 9.92
CA GLN A 20 -14.82 4.47 10.45
C GLN A 20 -15.21 4.45 11.93
N ASP A 21 -15.95 3.43 12.36
CA ASP A 21 -16.46 3.31 13.74
C ASP A 21 -15.71 2.24 14.58
N GLY A 22 -14.52 1.80 14.15
CA GLY A 22 -13.77 0.77 14.87
C GLY A 22 -12.31 0.59 14.41
N PRO A 23 -11.64 -0.46 14.93
CA PRO A 23 -10.29 -0.83 14.52
C PRO A 23 -10.12 -0.86 13.01
N THR A 24 -9.11 -0.15 12.53
CA THR A 24 -8.89 0.08 11.11
C THR A 24 -7.47 -0.30 10.72
N LEU A 25 -7.33 -1.05 9.62
CA LEU A 25 -6.06 -1.37 9.01
C LEU A 25 -5.81 -0.41 7.84
N LEU A 26 -4.65 0.24 7.83
CA LEU A 26 -4.24 1.05 6.67
C LEU A 26 -3.32 0.23 5.77
N VAL A 27 -3.64 0.17 4.49
CA VAL A 27 -2.86 -0.53 3.47
C VAL A 27 -2.41 0.48 2.43
N ALA A 28 -1.13 0.52 2.09
CA ALA A 28 -0.65 1.47 1.12
C ALA A 28 0.44 0.91 0.20
N HIS A 29 0.37 1.38 -1.05
CA HIS A 29 1.34 1.08 -2.08
C HIS A 29 2.27 2.28 -2.33
N SER A 30 3.55 2.01 -2.59
CA SER A 30 4.48 3.04 -3.07
C SER A 30 4.57 4.26 -2.14
N TYR A 31 4.42 5.47 -2.69
CA TYR A 31 4.34 6.72 -1.94
C TYR A 31 3.26 6.72 -0.85
N GLY A 32 2.16 5.97 -1.01
CA GLY A 32 1.10 5.90 -0.01
C GLY A 32 1.62 5.43 1.36
N GLY A 33 2.73 4.69 1.40
CA GLY A 33 3.41 4.32 2.63
C GLY A 33 3.87 5.54 3.46
N MET A 34 4.31 6.63 2.82
CA MET A 34 4.61 7.91 3.51
C MET A 34 3.35 8.43 4.21
N VAL A 35 2.23 8.36 3.51
CA VAL A 35 0.94 8.91 3.96
C VAL A 35 0.41 8.12 5.15
N ILE A 36 0.46 6.77 5.12
CA ILE A 36 0.01 5.95 6.26
C ILE A 36 1.01 5.96 7.42
N SER A 37 2.29 6.24 7.17
CA SER A 37 3.27 6.46 8.25
C SER A 37 2.91 7.70 9.09
N GLU A 38 2.28 8.71 8.49
CA GLU A 38 1.80 9.91 9.19
C GLU A 38 0.36 9.77 9.70
N ALA A 39 -0.56 9.38 8.83
CA ALA A 39 -1.98 9.24 9.17
C ALA A 39 -2.25 8.08 10.14
N GLY A 40 -1.38 7.07 10.17
CA GLY A 40 -1.50 5.89 11.02
C GLY A 40 -1.33 6.16 12.52
N ALA A 41 -0.92 7.37 12.91
CA ALA A 41 -0.89 7.78 14.31
C ALA A 41 -2.31 7.96 14.91
N ASP A 42 -3.35 7.96 14.08
CA ASP A 42 -4.75 7.99 14.53
C ASP A 42 -5.04 6.78 15.46
N PRO A 43 -5.70 6.99 16.61
CA PRO A 43 -5.97 5.92 17.57
C PRO A 43 -6.87 4.80 17.03
N LYS A 44 -7.68 5.04 15.98
CA LYS A 44 -8.48 3.99 15.34
C LYS A 44 -7.63 3.03 14.50
N VAL A 45 -6.44 3.45 14.10
CA VAL A 45 -5.54 2.61 13.30
C VAL A 45 -4.84 1.63 14.22
N THR A 46 -4.96 0.34 13.91
CA THR A 46 -4.41 -0.72 14.76
C THR A 46 -3.21 -1.42 14.10
N GLY A 47 -3.19 -1.48 12.76
CA GLY A 47 -2.06 -2.01 11.99
C GLY A 47 -1.83 -1.31 10.66
N LEU A 48 -0.65 -1.56 10.07
CA LEU A 48 -0.18 -0.95 8.82
C LEU A 48 0.34 -2.02 7.84
N VAL A 49 -0.08 -1.97 6.58
CA VAL A 49 0.44 -2.85 5.53
C VAL A 49 1.08 -2.02 4.42
N TYR A 50 2.35 -2.30 4.15
CA TYR A 50 3.16 -1.63 3.15
C TYR A 50 3.41 -2.56 1.96
N ILE A 51 3.04 -2.14 0.75
CA ILE A 51 3.24 -2.94 -0.47
C ILE A 51 4.17 -2.17 -1.40
N ALA A 52 5.38 -2.67 -1.62
CA ALA A 52 6.40 -1.98 -2.41
C ALA A 52 6.48 -0.48 -2.07
N ALA A 53 6.44 -0.15 -0.77
CA ALA A 53 6.09 1.19 -0.30
C ALA A 53 7.22 1.89 0.43
N ARG A 54 7.20 3.22 0.42
CA ARG A 54 8.11 4.01 1.27
C ARG A 54 7.54 4.08 2.68
N ALA A 55 8.34 3.77 3.68
CA ALA A 55 7.95 3.85 5.09
C ALA A 55 9.03 4.63 5.86
N PRO A 56 9.00 5.98 5.81
CA PRO A 56 10.01 6.85 6.45
C PRO A 56 9.90 6.79 7.98
N ASP A 57 10.99 7.11 8.67
CA ASP A 57 10.99 7.40 10.10
C ASP A 57 10.48 8.84 10.37
N ALA A 58 10.18 9.16 11.62
CA ALA A 58 9.84 10.51 12.04
C ALA A 58 10.98 11.47 11.72
N GLY A 59 10.66 12.54 11.00
CA GLY A 59 11.63 13.53 10.54
C GLY A 59 12.47 13.08 9.34
N GLU A 60 12.29 11.89 8.76
CA GLU A 60 12.96 11.53 7.49
C GLU A 60 12.28 12.18 6.29
N ASP A 61 13.10 12.70 5.37
CA ASP A 61 12.64 13.25 4.08
C ASP A 61 12.62 12.16 3.01
N TYR A 62 11.60 12.20 2.15
CA TYR A 62 11.41 11.32 0.99
C TYR A 62 12.69 11.20 0.16
N THR A 63 13.31 12.33 -0.14
CA THR A 63 14.47 12.39 -1.03
C THR A 63 15.72 11.83 -0.35
N ALA A 64 15.97 12.20 0.91
CA ALA A 64 17.09 11.69 1.69
C ALA A 64 17.01 10.17 1.89
N LEU A 65 15.82 9.64 2.19
CA LEU A 65 15.59 8.20 2.32
C LEU A 65 15.90 7.47 1.01
N THR A 66 15.49 8.04 -0.13
CA THR A 66 15.79 7.47 -1.46
C THR A 66 17.29 7.42 -1.74
N ARG A 67 18.04 8.46 -1.37
CA ARG A 67 19.48 8.57 -1.65
C ARG A 67 20.36 7.62 -0.84
N LYS A 68 19.81 6.90 0.15
CA LYS A 68 20.54 5.86 0.89
C LYS A 68 20.91 4.66 0.01
N PHE A 69 20.22 4.48 -1.11
CA PHE A 69 20.38 3.36 -2.04
C PHE A 69 20.55 3.87 -3.49
N PRO A 70 21.02 3.03 -4.43
CA PRO A 70 21.12 3.40 -5.83
C PRO A 70 19.79 3.93 -6.39
N ALA A 71 19.88 4.91 -7.29
CA ALA A 71 18.70 5.45 -7.94
C ALA A 71 18.01 4.38 -8.80
N ALA A 72 16.73 4.14 -8.55
CA ALA A 72 15.96 3.17 -9.30
C ALA A 72 15.71 3.66 -10.75
N PRO A 73 15.74 2.77 -11.76
CA PRO A 73 15.64 3.14 -13.18
C PRO A 73 14.45 4.02 -13.56
N ALA A 74 13.27 3.81 -12.97
CA ALA A 74 12.05 4.55 -13.29
C ALA A 74 12.21 6.08 -13.10
N ALA A 75 13.11 6.53 -12.21
CA ALA A 75 13.36 7.94 -11.97
C ALA A 75 13.79 8.70 -13.24
N THR A 76 14.46 8.03 -14.18
CA THR A 76 14.89 8.63 -15.46
C THR A 76 13.71 8.95 -16.39
N GLY A 77 12.59 8.26 -16.20
CA GLY A 77 11.39 8.45 -17.01
C GLY A 77 10.35 9.38 -16.40
N LEU A 78 10.61 9.96 -15.22
CA LEU A 78 9.72 10.94 -14.60
C LEU A 78 9.87 12.28 -15.29
N LYS A 79 8.80 12.75 -15.95
CA LYS A 79 8.76 14.05 -16.63
C LYS A 79 7.92 15.02 -15.84
N TRP A 80 8.45 16.24 -15.66
CA TRP A 80 7.78 17.35 -15.01
C TRP A 80 7.31 18.36 -16.04
N GLU A 81 6.06 18.78 -15.92
CA GLU A 81 5.50 19.86 -16.73
C GLU A 81 5.62 21.20 -16.00
N ASN A 82 5.35 22.29 -16.73
CA ASN A 82 5.47 23.66 -16.23
C ASN A 82 4.49 24.00 -15.09
N ASP A 83 3.37 23.27 -14.99
CA ASP A 83 2.38 23.43 -13.92
C ASP A 83 2.80 22.78 -12.59
N GLY A 84 4.01 22.20 -12.52
CA GLY A 84 4.54 21.60 -11.30
C GLY A 84 4.08 20.17 -11.03
N PHE A 85 3.41 19.53 -12.00
CA PHE A 85 3.00 18.13 -11.91
C PHE A 85 3.80 17.26 -12.88
N GLY A 86 4.06 16.02 -12.47
CA GLY A 86 4.86 15.07 -13.24
C GLY A 86 4.24 13.68 -13.32
N ALA A 87 4.69 12.93 -14.31
CA ALA A 87 4.24 11.56 -14.58
C ALA A 87 5.36 10.76 -15.24
N LEU A 88 5.34 9.43 -15.07
CA LEU A 88 6.25 8.57 -15.81
C LEU A 88 5.91 8.61 -17.31
N THR A 89 6.92 8.59 -18.17
CA THR A 89 6.75 8.26 -19.59
C THR A 89 6.20 6.85 -19.76
N GLU A 90 5.53 6.57 -20.88
CA GLU A 90 5.06 5.22 -21.21
C GLU A 90 6.17 4.17 -21.10
N ALA A 91 7.34 4.47 -21.67
CA ALA A 91 8.47 3.54 -21.67
C ALA A 91 8.91 3.16 -20.25
N ALA A 92 9.03 4.15 -19.36
CA ALA A 92 9.39 3.90 -17.96
C ALA A 92 8.24 3.26 -17.18
N PHE A 93 6.99 3.63 -17.45
CA PHE A 93 5.84 3.01 -16.80
C PHE A 93 5.76 1.52 -17.14
N VAL A 94 5.73 1.19 -18.43
CA VAL A 94 5.57 -0.20 -18.89
C VAL A 94 6.77 -1.06 -18.51
N LYS A 95 8.00 -0.51 -18.52
CA LYS A 95 9.22 -1.29 -18.24
C LYS A 95 9.60 -1.33 -16.78
N ASP A 96 9.59 -0.18 -16.10
CA ASP A 96 10.22 -0.03 -14.78
C ASP A 96 9.18 0.04 -13.64
N PHE A 97 7.95 0.47 -13.92
CA PHE A 97 6.86 0.50 -12.93
C PHE A 97 6.00 -0.79 -12.98
N ALA A 98 5.60 -1.23 -14.18
CA ALA A 98 4.70 -2.35 -14.39
C ALA A 98 5.33 -3.48 -15.23
N GLY A 99 6.64 -3.68 -15.08
CA GLY A 99 7.46 -4.54 -15.94
C GLY A 99 7.10 -6.03 -15.95
N ASP A 100 6.34 -6.48 -14.96
CA ASP A 100 5.88 -7.87 -14.81
C ASP A 100 4.42 -8.09 -15.20
N LEU A 101 3.73 -7.05 -15.68
CA LEU A 101 2.37 -7.17 -16.23
C LEU A 101 2.39 -7.47 -17.73
N PRO A 102 1.34 -8.14 -18.28
CA PRO A 102 1.13 -8.18 -19.72
C PRO A 102 1.12 -6.75 -20.29
N ARG A 103 1.83 -6.51 -21.39
CA ARG A 103 2.01 -5.17 -21.95
C ARG A 103 0.70 -4.41 -22.17
N ALA A 104 -0.34 -5.08 -22.66
CA ALA A 104 -1.64 -4.46 -22.87
C ALA A 104 -2.27 -3.96 -21.56
N GLU A 105 -2.11 -4.70 -20.47
CA GLU A 105 -2.57 -4.31 -19.14
C GLU A 105 -1.72 -3.16 -18.58
N ALA A 106 -0.38 -3.22 -18.72
CA ALA A 106 0.49 -2.11 -18.33
C ALA A 106 0.15 -0.80 -19.07
N LEU A 107 -0.19 -0.87 -20.37
CA LEU A 107 -0.65 0.29 -21.15
C LEU A 107 -2.00 0.81 -20.68
N ALA A 108 -2.92 -0.07 -20.27
CA ALA A 108 -4.20 0.34 -19.70
C ALA A 108 -4.00 1.12 -18.39
N TYR A 109 -3.09 0.67 -17.52
CA TYR A 109 -2.76 1.41 -16.29
C TYR A 109 -1.99 2.70 -16.56
N TYR A 110 -1.09 2.70 -17.55
CA TYR A 110 -0.40 3.92 -17.97
C TYR A 110 -1.40 5.02 -18.38
N ALA A 111 -2.43 4.65 -19.15
CA ALA A 111 -3.45 5.58 -19.63
C ALA A 111 -4.25 6.25 -18.50
N VAL A 112 -4.28 5.65 -17.30
CA VAL A 112 -4.98 6.17 -16.12
C VAL A 112 -4.04 6.56 -14.97
N GLN A 113 -2.74 6.64 -15.25
CA GLN A 113 -1.75 7.10 -14.26
C GLN A 113 -2.09 8.53 -13.80
N GLN A 114 -2.09 8.74 -12.49
CA GLN A 114 -2.21 10.07 -11.90
C GLN A 114 -0.89 10.82 -11.98
N ARG A 115 -0.97 12.14 -12.19
CA ARG A 115 0.18 13.03 -12.09
C ARG A 115 0.44 13.34 -10.62
N ILE A 116 1.71 13.40 -10.25
CA ILE A 116 2.15 13.77 -8.89
C ILE A 116 2.58 15.22 -8.86
N GLY A 117 2.24 15.96 -7.80
CA GLY A 117 2.76 17.30 -7.57
C GLY A 117 4.20 17.26 -7.08
N LYS A 118 5.05 18.22 -7.49
CA LYS A 118 6.42 18.35 -6.96
C LYS A 118 6.52 18.30 -5.42
N PRO A 119 5.61 18.93 -4.65
CA PRO A 119 5.67 18.88 -3.18
C PRO A 119 5.67 17.47 -2.58
N VAL A 120 5.05 16.50 -3.26
CA VAL A 120 5.05 15.07 -2.84
C VAL A 120 6.47 14.51 -2.75
N THR A 121 7.36 14.91 -3.66
CA THR A 121 8.77 14.42 -3.68
C THR A 121 9.65 15.07 -2.61
N GLN A 122 9.12 16.07 -1.90
CA GLN A 122 9.77 16.82 -0.83
C GLN A 122 9.12 16.53 0.53
N ALA A 123 8.23 15.53 0.57
CA ALA A 123 7.49 15.16 1.75
C ALA A 123 8.42 14.74 2.90
N ARG A 124 8.09 15.18 4.10
CA ARG A 124 8.74 14.79 5.35
C ARG A 124 7.67 14.40 6.36
N THR A 125 7.78 13.19 6.87
CA THR A 125 6.95 12.73 7.99
C THR A 125 7.36 13.42 9.28
N THR A 126 6.39 13.75 10.11
CA THR A 126 6.62 14.24 11.48
C THR A 126 6.53 13.12 12.50
N VAL A 127 5.81 12.05 12.17
CA VAL A 127 5.68 10.83 12.97
C VAL A 127 5.94 9.59 12.10
N ALA A 128 6.18 8.47 12.77
CA ALA A 128 6.30 7.16 12.15
C ALA A 128 5.37 6.19 12.87
N ALA A 129 4.14 6.05 12.38
CA ALA A 129 3.12 5.22 13.01
C ALA A 129 3.57 3.76 13.22
N TRP A 130 4.46 3.25 12.36
CA TRP A 130 5.02 1.90 12.49
C TRP A 130 5.89 1.69 13.74
N HIS A 131 6.25 2.74 14.49
CA HIS A 131 6.86 2.60 15.82
C HIS A 131 5.90 2.00 16.85
N ASP A 132 4.61 2.34 16.75
CA ASP A 132 3.60 2.01 17.77
C ASP A 132 2.56 1.00 17.26
N LYS A 133 2.58 0.66 15.97
CA LYS A 133 1.60 -0.21 15.30
C LYS A 133 2.28 -1.43 14.71
N GLN A 134 1.61 -2.59 14.78
CA GLN A 134 2.08 -3.76 14.04
C GLN A 134 2.10 -3.44 12.55
N SER A 135 3.14 -3.94 11.88
CA SER A 135 3.39 -3.61 10.48
C SER A 135 3.67 -4.87 9.67
N TRP A 136 3.12 -4.91 8.46
CA TRP A 136 3.37 -5.93 7.45
C TRP A 136 3.98 -5.29 6.22
N TYR A 137 4.83 -6.04 5.53
CA TYR A 137 5.53 -5.52 4.36
C TYR A 137 5.60 -6.56 3.23
N ALA A 138 5.18 -6.19 2.02
CA ALA A 138 5.43 -6.94 0.80
C ALA A 138 6.57 -6.30 0.00
N VAL A 139 7.74 -6.92 0.02
CA VAL A 139 8.91 -6.50 -0.78
C VAL A 139 8.74 -7.01 -2.21
N SER A 140 8.88 -6.12 -3.18
CA SER A 140 8.92 -6.49 -4.60
C SER A 140 10.37 -6.61 -5.06
N THR A 141 10.84 -7.82 -5.33
CA THR A 141 12.28 -8.12 -5.47
C THR A 141 12.89 -7.72 -6.80
N GLU A 142 12.06 -7.41 -7.80
CA GLU A 142 12.47 -6.93 -9.13
C GLU A 142 11.99 -5.49 -9.37
N ASP A 143 11.70 -4.74 -8.29
CA ASP A 143 11.21 -3.37 -8.34
C ASP A 143 12.27 -2.42 -8.92
N ARG A 144 11.88 -1.67 -9.95
CA ARG A 144 12.74 -0.70 -10.65
C ARG A 144 12.28 0.75 -10.43
N THR A 145 11.40 0.96 -9.46
CA THR A 145 10.87 2.26 -9.00
C THR A 145 11.31 2.58 -7.56
N ILE A 146 11.29 1.59 -6.67
CA ILE A 146 11.89 1.66 -5.33
C ILE A 146 12.86 0.50 -5.20
N ASP A 147 14.13 0.81 -4.96
CA ASP A 147 15.18 -0.20 -4.82
C ASP A 147 14.78 -1.30 -3.80
N PRO A 148 14.86 -2.59 -4.15
CA PRO A 148 14.46 -3.67 -3.25
C PRO A 148 15.23 -3.70 -1.92
N GLU A 149 16.50 -3.28 -1.89
CA GLU A 149 17.24 -3.18 -0.63
C GLU A 149 16.77 -2.02 0.24
N LEU A 150 16.29 -0.93 -0.36
CA LEU A 150 15.60 0.13 0.38
C LEU A 150 14.31 -0.41 1.01
N GLN A 151 13.51 -1.20 0.27
CA GLN A 151 12.30 -1.84 0.79
C GLN A 151 12.63 -2.76 1.98
N ARG A 152 13.61 -3.66 1.81
CA ARG A 152 14.07 -4.56 2.88
C ARG A 152 14.62 -3.79 4.08
N PHE A 153 15.35 -2.70 3.86
CA PHE A 153 15.84 -1.84 4.93
C PHE A 153 14.68 -1.28 5.76
N MET A 154 13.66 -0.74 5.10
CA MET A 154 12.48 -0.19 5.77
C MET A 154 11.69 -1.28 6.52
N ALA A 155 11.45 -2.44 5.88
CA ALA A 155 10.77 -3.57 6.50
C ALA A 155 11.51 -4.11 7.75
N ARG A 156 12.84 -4.21 7.68
CA ARG A 156 13.67 -4.66 8.80
C ARG A 156 13.64 -3.70 9.98
N ARG A 157 13.78 -2.40 9.74
CA ARG A 157 13.82 -1.42 10.85
C ARG A 157 12.49 -1.28 11.59
N MET A 158 11.37 -1.54 10.91
CA MET A 158 10.04 -1.56 11.55
C MET A 158 9.73 -2.90 12.25
N GLY A 159 10.56 -3.92 12.07
CA GLY A 159 10.28 -5.27 12.58
C GLY A 159 9.06 -5.92 11.94
N ALA A 160 8.76 -5.60 10.68
CA ALA A 160 7.53 -6.05 10.03
C ALA A 160 7.52 -7.55 9.70
N THR A 161 6.34 -8.15 9.80
CA THR A 161 6.07 -9.42 9.12
C THR A 161 6.20 -9.21 7.63
N THR A 162 7.19 -9.86 7.01
CA THR A 162 7.61 -9.54 5.64
C THR A 162 7.45 -10.74 4.72
N ILE A 163 6.88 -10.50 3.54
CA ILE A 163 6.94 -11.43 2.39
C ILE A 163 7.77 -10.81 1.27
N GLU A 164 8.44 -11.65 0.48
CA GLU A 164 9.13 -11.22 -0.74
C GLU A 164 8.44 -11.82 -1.96
N LEU A 165 8.11 -10.97 -2.93
CA LEU A 165 7.43 -11.33 -4.16
C LEU A 165 8.33 -11.02 -5.35
N ARG A 166 8.47 -12.00 -6.27
CA ARG A 166 9.22 -11.82 -7.50
C ARG A 166 8.42 -10.98 -8.49
N SER A 167 8.45 -9.68 -8.26
CA SER A 167 7.55 -8.72 -8.90
C SER A 167 8.25 -7.39 -9.18
N SER A 168 7.73 -6.68 -10.19
CA SER A 168 8.01 -5.25 -10.40
C SER A 168 7.35 -4.38 -9.32
N HIS A 169 7.23 -3.07 -9.53
CA HIS A 169 6.69 -2.17 -8.51
C HIS A 169 5.21 -2.43 -8.18
N VAL A 170 4.46 -3.12 -9.04
CA VAL A 170 3.02 -3.34 -8.93
C VAL A 170 2.65 -4.75 -8.46
N SER A 171 3.31 -5.26 -7.42
CA SER A 171 3.04 -6.60 -6.86
C SER A 171 1.59 -6.85 -6.44
N LEU A 172 0.85 -5.81 -6.06
CA LEU A 172 -0.59 -5.92 -5.82
C LEU A 172 -1.42 -6.31 -7.07
N LEU A 173 -0.85 -6.17 -8.26
CA LEU A 173 -1.50 -6.47 -9.54
C LEU A 173 -1.04 -7.81 -10.12
N SER A 174 0.27 -8.08 -10.06
CA SER A 174 0.83 -9.34 -10.57
C SER A 174 0.74 -10.49 -9.58
N HIS A 175 0.70 -10.22 -8.27
CA HIS A 175 0.60 -11.20 -7.18
C HIS A 175 -0.56 -10.86 -6.22
N PRO A 176 -1.79 -10.70 -6.74
CA PRO A 176 -2.91 -10.21 -5.93
C PRO A 176 -3.31 -11.19 -4.83
N GLN A 177 -3.12 -12.51 -5.01
CA GLN A 177 -3.47 -13.51 -4.00
C GLN A 177 -2.55 -13.44 -2.78
N GLU A 178 -1.24 -13.32 -3.00
CA GLU A 178 -0.24 -13.20 -1.94
C GLU A 178 -0.40 -11.90 -1.17
N VAL A 179 -0.64 -10.80 -1.88
CA VAL A 179 -0.92 -9.49 -1.27
C VAL A 179 -2.22 -9.53 -0.47
N ALA A 180 -3.29 -10.11 -1.00
CA ALA A 180 -4.54 -10.27 -0.27
C ALA A 180 -4.37 -11.13 0.99
N ARG A 181 -3.58 -12.21 0.92
CA ARG A 181 -3.28 -13.05 2.08
C ARG A 181 -2.53 -12.28 3.16
N LEU A 182 -1.54 -11.46 2.80
CA LEU A 182 -0.82 -10.61 3.76
C LEU A 182 -1.77 -9.63 4.46
N ILE A 183 -2.69 -9.02 3.71
CA ILE A 183 -3.68 -8.07 4.27
C ILE A 183 -4.65 -8.80 5.21
N LEU A 184 -5.11 -10.01 4.86
CA LEU A 184 -5.98 -10.81 5.72
C LEU A 184 -5.27 -11.27 6.99
N GLU A 185 -4.00 -11.68 6.89
CA GLU A 185 -3.18 -12.02 8.05
C GLU A 185 -3.05 -10.82 8.99
N ALA A 186 -2.77 -9.64 8.44
CA ALA A 186 -2.74 -8.40 9.20
C ALA A 186 -4.08 -8.12 9.89
N ALA A 187 -5.19 -8.21 9.17
CA ALA A 187 -6.52 -7.98 9.73
C ALA A 187 -6.88 -8.96 10.87
N HIS A 188 -6.47 -10.22 10.77
CA HIS A 188 -6.73 -11.24 11.81
C HIS A 188 -5.85 -11.05 13.06
N ALA A 189 -4.59 -10.66 12.88
CA ALA A 189 -3.69 -10.36 14.00
C ALA A 189 -4.23 -9.22 14.88
N GLU A 190 -4.86 -8.22 14.26
CA GLU A 190 -5.51 -7.11 14.97
C GLU A 190 -6.80 -7.52 15.70
N CYS A 191 -7.47 -8.58 15.25
CA CYS A 191 -8.66 -9.13 15.91
C CYS A 191 -8.33 -10.10 17.07
N GLY A 192 -7.04 -10.39 17.34
CA GLY A 192 -6.63 -11.31 18.39
C GLY A 192 -6.93 -12.79 18.09
N GLN A 193 -7.16 -13.15 16.83
CA GLN A 193 -7.41 -14.54 16.41
C GLN A 193 -6.12 -15.15 15.84
N ALA A 194 -5.64 -16.25 16.44
CA ALA A 194 -4.52 -17.01 15.92
C ALA A 194 -4.85 -17.56 14.51
N PRO A 195 -3.87 -17.70 13.59
CA PRO A 195 -4.13 -18.23 12.26
C PRO A 195 -4.60 -19.69 12.36
N ASP A 196 -5.80 -19.99 11.86
CA ASP A 196 -6.24 -21.38 11.67
C ASP A 196 -5.44 -21.98 10.50
N HIS A 197 -4.49 -22.86 10.82
CA HIS A 197 -3.58 -23.51 9.86
C HIS A 197 -4.28 -24.54 8.94
N GLY A 198 -5.62 -24.56 8.86
CA GLY A 198 -6.38 -25.60 8.17
C GLY A 198 -7.29 -25.17 7.02
N VAL A 199 -7.46 -23.87 6.75
CA VAL A 199 -8.49 -23.41 5.80
C VAL A 199 -7.85 -22.51 4.74
N ASP A 200 -7.98 -22.87 3.47
CA ASP A 200 -7.69 -21.96 2.36
C ASP A 200 -8.70 -20.80 2.45
N PRO A 201 -8.26 -19.55 2.72
CA PRO A 201 -9.16 -18.40 2.86
C PRO A 201 -9.89 -18.04 1.56
N LEU A 202 -9.55 -18.70 0.43
CA LEU A 202 -10.25 -18.57 -0.86
C LEU A 202 -11.21 -19.73 -1.16
N ALA A 203 -11.25 -20.78 -0.34
CA ALA A 203 -12.16 -21.91 -0.52
C ALA A 203 -13.48 -21.68 0.24
N VAL A 204 -14.49 -21.11 -0.42
CA VAL A 204 -15.86 -21.03 0.12
C VAL A 204 -16.55 -22.41 -0.04
N PRO A 205 -16.90 -23.14 1.04
CA PRO A 205 -17.76 -24.29 0.91
C PRO A 205 -19.20 -23.82 0.71
N VAL A 206 -19.84 -24.26 -0.38
CA VAL A 206 -21.27 -24.01 -0.62
C VAL A 206 -22.11 -24.86 0.33
N ALA A 207 -22.34 -24.36 1.55
CA ALA A 207 -23.35 -24.89 2.46
C ALA A 207 -24.53 -23.91 2.52
N ARG A 208 -25.66 -24.35 1.96
CA ARG A 208 -26.92 -23.58 1.91
C ARG A 208 -27.43 -23.26 3.32
N ARG A 209 -27.41 -21.99 3.74
CA ARG A 209 -28.32 -21.42 4.76
C ARG A 209 -28.58 -19.93 4.51
N ARG A 210 -29.72 -19.48 5.03
CA ARG A 210 -30.53 -18.30 4.65
C ARG A 210 -29.76 -16.99 4.49
N VAL A 211 -30.15 -16.29 3.42
CA VAL A 211 -29.90 -14.89 3.08
C VAL A 211 -29.99 -13.97 4.30
N LEU A 212 -28.84 -13.54 4.79
CA LEU A 212 -28.62 -12.20 5.32
C LEU A 212 -27.38 -11.67 4.60
N ASP A 213 -27.48 -10.42 4.17
CA ASP A 213 -26.62 -9.70 3.23
C ASP A 213 -25.17 -9.56 3.75
N GLU A 214 -24.33 -10.57 3.51
CA GLU A 214 -22.88 -10.48 3.69
C GLU A 214 -22.26 -9.92 2.39
N ARG A 215 -21.86 -8.65 2.42
CA ARG A 215 -21.04 -8.08 1.35
C ARG A 215 -19.60 -8.59 1.54
N PRO A 216 -19.03 -9.34 0.58
CA PRO A 216 -17.62 -9.71 0.63
C PRO A 216 -16.77 -8.43 0.69
N VAL A 217 -15.59 -8.50 1.31
CA VAL A 217 -14.54 -7.52 1.05
C VAL A 217 -14.37 -7.47 -0.47
N ASP A 218 -14.87 -6.41 -1.11
CA ASP A 218 -14.91 -6.32 -2.56
C ASP A 218 -13.47 -6.20 -3.05
N LEU A 219 -12.86 -7.33 -3.41
CA LEU A 219 -11.54 -7.39 -4.01
C LEU A 219 -11.47 -6.56 -5.29
N GLN A 220 -12.60 -6.29 -5.98
CA GLN A 220 -12.64 -5.34 -7.09
C GLN A 220 -12.65 -3.87 -6.63
N TYR A 221 -13.13 -3.57 -5.42
CA TYR A 221 -13.02 -2.25 -4.79
C TYR A 221 -11.59 -2.00 -4.31
N ALA A 222 -10.98 -2.97 -3.62
CA ALA A 222 -9.55 -2.91 -3.25
C ALA A 222 -8.64 -2.85 -4.48
N ARG A 223 -8.97 -3.59 -5.55
CA ARG A 223 -8.34 -3.43 -6.86
C ARG A 223 -8.57 -2.00 -7.35
N ARG A 224 -9.80 -1.51 -7.51
CA ARG A 224 -10.06 -0.13 -7.99
C ARG A 224 -9.38 1.00 -7.19
N GLN A 225 -9.18 0.84 -5.88
CA GLN A 225 -8.61 1.88 -5.01
C GLN A 225 -7.09 1.87 -4.86
N CYS A 226 -6.38 0.82 -5.31
CA CYS A 226 -4.92 0.75 -5.22
C CYS A 226 -4.19 0.83 -6.59
N LEU A 227 -4.90 0.98 -7.72
CA LEU A 227 -4.30 0.86 -9.07
C LEU A 227 -3.50 2.10 -9.52
N GLN A 228 -3.46 3.17 -8.72
CA GLN A 228 -2.72 4.38 -9.06
C GLN A 228 -1.54 4.56 -8.10
N ALA A 229 -0.39 4.97 -8.65
CA ALA A 229 0.85 5.19 -7.90
C ALA A 229 0.60 6.06 -6.67
N GLY A 230 0.80 5.50 -5.48
CA GLY A 230 0.68 6.24 -4.21
C GLY A 230 -0.71 6.26 -3.57
N GLN A 231 -1.60 5.33 -3.93
CA GLN A 231 -2.89 5.19 -3.28
C GLN A 231 -2.82 4.48 -1.92
N VAL A 232 -3.68 4.96 -0.99
CA VAL A 232 -3.93 4.37 0.32
C VAL A 232 -5.33 3.77 0.31
N ALA A 233 -5.42 2.47 0.63
CA ALA A 233 -6.68 1.82 0.94
C ALA A 233 -6.89 1.79 2.45
N VAL A 234 -8.12 2.10 2.86
CA VAL A 234 -8.56 1.96 4.25
C VAL A 234 -9.40 0.71 4.33
N ALA A 235 -8.90 -0.33 5.00
CA ALA A 235 -9.60 -1.58 5.17
C ALA A 235 -10.15 -1.69 6.59
N ARG A 236 -11.42 -2.08 6.71
CA ARG A 236 -12.00 -2.45 7.99
C ARG A 236 -11.59 -3.88 8.31
N ALA A 237 -11.05 -4.11 9.50
CA ALA A 237 -11.01 -5.46 10.06
C ALA A 237 -12.44 -5.76 10.56
N GLU A 238 -13.27 -6.37 9.73
CA GLU A 238 -14.55 -6.90 10.21
C GLU A 238 -14.27 -8.21 10.94
N ALA A 239 -14.35 -8.18 12.28
CA ALA A 239 -14.61 -9.40 13.02
C ALA A 239 -15.98 -9.92 12.56
N GLY A 240 -16.00 -11.10 11.93
CA GLY A 240 -17.25 -11.81 11.66
C GLY A 240 -18.09 -11.90 12.93
N ALA A 241 -19.41 -12.05 12.80
CA ALA A 241 -20.45 -11.87 13.82
C ALA A 241 -20.33 -12.62 15.18
N ALA A 242 -19.20 -13.22 15.52
CA ALA A 242 -18.80 -13.55 16.87
C ALA A 242 -17.89 -12.43 17.39
N GLY A 243 -18.45 -11.52 18.20
CA GLY A 243 -17.70 -10.42 18.81
C GLY A 243 -16.39 -10.86 19.46
N CYS A 244 -15.38 -10.01 19.37
CA CYS A 244 -14.16 -10.14 20.16
C CYS A 244 -14.54 -10.26 21.65
N PRO A 245 -13.98 -11.24 22.39
CA PRO A 245 -14.20 -11.38 23.82
C PRO A 245 -13.64 -10.20 24.62
#